data_AF-A0A0A6RWD0-F1
#
_entry.id   AF-A0A0A6RWD0-F1
#
_cell.length_a   1.000
_cell.length_b   1.000
_cell.length_c   1.000
_cell.angle_alpha   90.00
_cell.angle_beta   90.00
_cell.angle_gamma   90.00
#
_symmetry.space_group_name_H-M   'P 1'
#
loop_
_entity.id
_entity.type
_entity.pdbx_description
1 polymer ?
#
loop_
_entity_poly.entity_id
_entity_poly.type
_entity_poly.pdbx_seq_one_letter_code
_entity_poly.pdbx_strand_id
1 'polypeptide(L)' 'MSERFESLKQGMEDAIAWKEGQQTGARVHVFDALDVAAIRQKTKMTQKLFSDFFQIPLPTLKQV' A
#
# COMPACT_ATOMS: atom_id res chain seq x y z
N MET A 1 -17.58 -27.72 -7.71
CA MET A 1 -16.35 -27.09 -7.19
C MET A 1 -16.71 -26.25 -5.98
N SER A 2 -15.78 -25.99 -5.06
CA SER A 2 -16.08 -25.12 -3.91
C SER A 2 -16.12 -23.67 -4.36
N GLU A 3 -17.04 -22.88 -3.81
CA GLU A 3 -17.18 -21.44 -4.08
C GLU A 3 -15.85 -20.67 -3.89
N ARG A 4 -15.08 -21.07 -2.87
CA ARG A 4 -13.74 -20.51 -2.60
C ARG A 4 -12.76 -20.77 -3.73
N PHE A 5 -12.78 -21.96 -4.31
CA PHE A 5 -11.90 -22.28 -5.43
C PHE A 5 -12.22 -21.42 -6.65
N GLU A 6 -13.51 -21.27 -6.99
CA GLU A 6 -13.93 -20.43 -8.11
C GLU A 6 -13.57 -18.96 -7.92
N SER A 7 -13.77 -18.43 -6.70
CA SER A 7 -13.39 -17.04 -6.39
C SER A 7 -11.88 -16.80 -6.51
N LEU A 8 -11.05 -17.74 -6.07
CA LEU A 8 -9.59 -17.66 -6.21
C LEU A 8 -9.16 -17.75 -7.68
N LYS A 9 -9.74 -18.68 -8.43
CA LYS A 9 -9.48 -18.85 -9.86
C LYS A 9 -9.80 -17.56 -10.62
N GLN A 10 -10.98 -16.99 -10.40
CA GLN A 10 -11.40 -15.73 -11.03
C GLN A 10 -10.42 -14.60 -10.72
N GLY A 11 -10.03 -14.43 -9.45
CA GLY A 11 -9.08 -13.38 -9.07
C GLY A 11 -7.69 -13.55 -9.72
N MET A 12 -7.25 -14.79 -9.95
CA MET A 12 -6.00 -15.07 -10.68
C MET A 12 -6.12 -14.74 -12.17
N GLU A 13 -7.24 -15.08 -12.81
CA GLU A 13 -7.51 -14.73 -14.21
C GLU A 13 -7.55 -13.21 -14.40
N ASP A 14 -8.23 -12.48 -13.50
CA ASP A 14 -8.30 -11.02 -13.49
C ASP A 14 -6.90 -10.38 -13.35
N ALA A 15 -6.05 -10.93 -12.50
CA ALA A 15 -4.67 -10.45 -12.30
C ALA A 15 -3.79 -10.66 -13.55
N ILE A 16 -3.98 -11.76 -14.29
CA ILE A 16 -3.28 -12.02 -15.56
C ILE A 16 -3.73 -11.02 -16.62
N ALA A 17 -5.04 -10.84 -16.79
CA ALA A 17 -5.62 -9.87 -17.73
C ALA A 17 -5.11 -8.45 -17.46
N TRP A 18 -5.07 -8.04 -16.18
CA TRP A 18 -4.52 -6.75 -15.77
C TRP A 18 -3.06 -6.56 -16.21
N LYS A 19 -2.21 -7.57 -16.03
CA LYS A 19 -0.81 -7.55 -16.45
C LYS A 19 -0.67 -7.44 -17.98
N GLU A 20 -1.58 -8.03 -18.73
CA GLU A 20 -1.61 -7.98 -20.21
C GLU A 20 -2.19 -6.66 -20.76
N GLY A 21 -2.53 -5.71 -19.87
CA GLY A 21 -3.01 -4.37 -20.24
C GLY A 21 -4.53 -4.26 -20.28
N GLN A 22 -5.27 -5.33 -19.96
CA GLN A 22 -6.72 -5.29 -19.82
C GLN A 22 -7.03 -4.80 -18.41
N GLN A 23 -7.33 -3.50 -18.26
CA GLN A 23 -7.61 -2.86 -16.96
C GLN A 23 -8.97 -3.23 -16.36
N THR A 24 -9.30 -4.51 -16.34
CA THR A 24 -10.57 -5.08 -15.86
C THR A 24 -10.31 -5.98 -14.64
N GLY A 25 -11.30 -6.18 -13.78
CA GLY A 25 -11.22 -7.13 -12.65
C GLY A 25 -10.41 -6.65 -11.43
N ALA A 26 -9.67 -5.55 -11.51
CA ALA A 26 -8.95 -4.97 -10.39
C ALA A 26 -9.38 -3.52 -10.08
N ARG A 27 -9.39 -3.17 -8.79
CA ARG A 27 -9.49 -1.79 -8.32
C ARG A 27 -8.09 -1.30 -7.96
N VAL A 28 -7.59 -0.30 -8.68
CA VAL A 28 -6.30 0.33 -8.39
C VAL A 28 -6.49 1.44 -7.35
N HIS A 29 -5.71 1.36 -6.28
CA HIS A 29 -5.53 2.46 -5.35
C HIS A 29 -4.14 3.06 -5.58
N VAL A 30 -4.09 4.21 -6.26
CA VAL A 30 -2.86 4.97 -6.42
C VAL A 30 -2.71 5.86 -5.20
N PHE A 31 -1.61 5.71 -4.48
CA PHE A 31 -1.23 6.61 -3.41
C PHE A 31 -0.18 7.57 -3.94
N ASP A 32 -0.46 8.87 -3.85
CA ASP A 32 0.54 9.91 -4.10
C ASP A 32 1.52 10.00 -2.92
N ALA A 33 2.56 10.83 -3.08
CA ALA A 33 3.49 11.13 -2.01
C ALA A 33 2.73 11.63 -0.77
N LEU A 34 2.77 10.82 0.29
CA LEU A 34 2.13 11.16 1.56
C LEU A 34 2.93 12.26 2.25
N ASP A 35 2.24 13.24 2.82
CA ASP A 35 2.84 14.25 3.70
C ASP A 35 3.15 13.61 5.07
N VAL A 36 4.29 12.92 5.12
CA VAL A 36 4.79 12.24 6.32
C VAL A 36 5.02 13.24 7.46
N ALA A 37 5.39 14.48 7.14
CA ALA A 37 5.62 15.53 8.14
C ALA A 37 4.31 15.93 8.84
N ALA A 38 3.23 16.17 8.08
CA ALA A 38 1.91 16.47 8.63
C ALA A 38 1.34 15.30 9.43
N ILE A 39 1.53 14.06 8.97
CA ILE A 39 1.13 12.85 9.72
C ILE A 39 1.88 12.79 11.05
N ARG A 40 3.20 12.97 11.05
CA ARG A 40 4.03 12.93 12.26
C ARG A 40 3.64 14.01 13.27
N GLN A 41 3.30 15.23 12.82
CA GLN A 41 2.84 16.28 13.73
C GLN A 41 1.57 15.87 14.49
N LYS A 42 0.68 15.12 13.85
CA LYS A 42 -0.57 14.63 14.47
C LYS A 42 -0.34 13.52 15.49
N THR A 43 0.73 12.72 15.35
CA THR A 43 1.01 11.62 16.28
C THR A 43 1.61 12.06 17.62
N LYS A 44 2.13 13.30 17.70
CA LYS A 44 2.88 13.83 18.87
C LYS A 44 4.08 12.96 19.27
N MET A 45 4.61 12.17 18.33
CA MET A 45 5.77 11.31 18.56
C MET A 45 7.09 12.04 18.24
N THR A 46 8.16 11.63 18.93
CA THR A 46 9.53 12.00 18.50
C THR A 46 9.87 11.29 17.19
N GLN A 47 10.84 11.82 16.44
CA GLN A 47 11.23 11.25 15.14
C GLN A 47 11.72 9.80 15.27
N LYS A 48 12.43 9.47 16.36
CA LYS A 48 12.87 8.11 16.67
C LYS A 48 11.70 7.18 16.94
N LEU A 49 10.75 7.58 17.79
CA LEU A 49 9.58 6.74 18.10
C LEU A 49 8.71 6.52 16.86
N PHE A 50 8.56 7.54 16.01
CA PHE A 50 7.85 7.42 14.74
C PHE A 50 8.55 6.44 13.77
N SER A 51 9.88 6.54 13.65
CA SER A 51 10.72 5.61 12.87
C SER A 51 10.49 4.16 13.31
N ASP A 52 10.56 3.89 14.61
CA ASP A 52 10.43 2.55 15.17
C ASP A 52 9.01 1.99 15.01
N PHE A 53 7.97 2.82 15.20
CA PHE A 53 6.59 2.39 15.12
C PHE A 53 6.12 2.10 13.69
N PHE A 54 6.47 2.97 12.75
CA PHE A 54 6.06 2.85 11.34
C PHE A 54 7.08 2.11 10.48
N GLN A 55 8.20 1.66 11.06
CA GLN A 55 9.29 0.96 10.37
C GLN A 55 9.83 1.75 9.16
N ILE A 56 9.91 3.07 9.31
CA ILE A 56 10.48 3.98 8.31
C ILE A 56 11.89 4.35 8.76
N PRO A 57 12.94 4.17 7.95
CA PRO A 57 14.29 4.51 8.36
C PRO A 57 14.42 5.98 8.80
N LEU A 58 15.08 6.21 9.92
CA LEU A 58 15.32 7.55 10.45
C LEU A 58 15.98 8.52 9.43
N PRO A 59 16.93 8.09 8.57
CA PRO A 59 17.48 8.96 7.53
C PRO A 59 16.42 9.44 6.53
N THR A 60 15.46 8.58 6.16
CA THR A 60 14.35 8.92 5.25
C THR A 60 13.48 10.01 5.85
N LEU A 61 13.22 9.96 7.16
CA LEU A 61 12.44 10.98 7.86
C LEU A 61 13.16 12.33 8.00
N LYS A 62 14.47 12.41 7.74
CA LYS A 62 15.23 13.68 7.79
C LYS A 62 15.22 14.43 6.46
N GLN A 63 14.80 13.78 5.38
CA GLN A 63 14.76 14.33 4.02
C GLN A 63 13.38 14.90 3.64
N VAL A 64 12.37 14.68 4.49
CA VAL A 64 10.98 15.16 4.35
C VAL A 64 10.59 16.10 5.48
#